data_AF-A0A1R2ANW3-F1
#
_entry.id   AF-A0A1R2ANW3-F1
#
_cell.length_a   1.000
_cell.length_b   1.000
_cell.length_c   1.000
_cell.angle_alpha   90.00
_cell.angle_beta   90.00
_cell.angle_gamma   90.00
#
_symmetry.space_group_name_H-M   'P 1'
#
loop_
_entity.id
_entity.type
_entity.pdbx_description
1 polymer ?
#
loop_
_entity_poly.entity_id
_entity_poly.type
_entity_poly.pdbx_seq_one_letter_code
_entity_poly.pdbx_strand_id
1 'polypeptide(L)'
;MQMNSFIVEDSPTNFVSCTICKVQIQKQEMRVRIVRYTKLEYFHLNCYTPSLPQYIREKDLCVSKLGEENKKTLKVWLDNWNKKYFPLDSQPSSDNAISSILHNKSLLTNATRRRRILIEVFRFFDIYDLSKSLALVNKEYYNASWEPELWRFFLVRDFNIVVSSDMNFRHKYLEVYVKCCFECKKIPQENDYYISPLIKRVLCLNCKELPKFKLIFKSDIKRIFKVNANLLDLKFGKGLGGSSVVYQWILIKALRNFREKNKQFVLSKLYEELDDNCKIVRDVKDINTDYEPLGVAMNSDIYVGTDNHNKDYRKLFDFIRNGTTKIDFGKIFKNHKGKHTFNN
;
A
#
# COMPACT_ATOMS: atom_id res chain seq x y z
N MET A 1 25.20 5.77 7.90
CA MET A 1 25.26 5.02 6.62
C MET A 1 26.68 4.55 6.44
N GLN A 2 26.89 3.27 6.14
CA GLN A 2 28.21 2.81 5.69
C GLN A 2 28.49 3.45 4.31
N MET A 3 29.65 4.08 4.16
CA MET A 3 30.09 4.68 2.90
C MET A 3 31.25 3.85 2.35
N ASN A 4 31.44 3.88 1.02
CA ASN A 4 32.67 3.35 0.45
C ASN A 4 33.83 4.20 0.95
N SER A 5 34.78 3.59 1.66
CA SER A 5 35.98 4.25 2.16
C SER A 5 37.21 3.59 1.53
N PHE A 6 37.87 4.31 0.64
CA PHE A 6 39.10 3.90 -0.02
C PHE A 6 39.93 5.12 -0.40
N ILE A 7 41.23 4.90 -0.57
CA ILE A 7 42.20 5.95 -0.87
C ILE A 7 42.68 5.76 -2.31
N VAL A 8 42.68 6.84 -3.09
CA VAL A 8 43.25 6.83 -4.45
C VAL A 8 44.51 7.69 -4.46
N GLU A 9 45.62 7.10 -4.88
CA GLU A 9 46.94 7.73 -4.88
C GLU A 9 47.83 7.21 -6.00
N ASP A 10 48.89 7.96 -6.34
CA ASP A 10 49.96 7.47 -7.22
C ASP A 10 50.88 6.53 -6.43
N SER A 11 51.26 5.40 -7.02
CA SER A 11 52.15 4.44 -6.34
C SER A 11 53.55 5.08 -6.13
N PRO A 12 54.07 5.14 -4.90
CA PRO A 12 55.40 5.70 -4.65
C PRO A 12 56.53 4.75 -5.05
N THR A 13 56.23 3.45 -5.20
CA THR A 13 57.21 2.39 -5.44
C THR A 13 56.65 1.32 -6.39
N ASN A 14 57.53 0.46 -6.91
CA ASN A 14 57.16 -0.68 -7.75
C ASN A 14 56.93 -1.97 -6.94
N PHE A 15 57.00 -1.95 -5.61
CA PHE A 15 57.07 -3.18 -4.80
C PHE A 15 55.70 -3.85 -4.57
N VAL A 16 54.63 -3.31 -5.14
CA VAL A 16 53.27 -3.65 -4.78
C VAL A 16 52.56 -4.23 -5.99
N SER A 17 51.88 -5.36 -5.82
CA SER A 17 51.11 -6.01 -6.88
C SER A 17 49.63 -5.87 -6.61
N CYS A 18 48.85 -5.74 -7.68
CA CYS A 18 47.40 -5.67 -7.58
C CYS A 18 46.84 -6.98 -6.99
N THR A 19 46.00 -6.85 -5.97
CA THR A 19 45.41 -8.01 -5.28
C THR A 19 44.53 -8.87 -6.19
N ILE A 20 43.94 -8.29 -7.26
CA ILE A 20 43.05 -8.98 -8.21
C ILE A 20 43.83 -9.60 -9.36
N CYS A 21 44.46 -8.79 -10.23
CA CYS A 21 45.13 -9.31 -11.43
C CYS A 21 46.54 -9.84 -11.18
N LYS A 22 47.09 -9.68 -9.97
CA LYS A 22 48.45 -10.09 -9.58
C LYS A 22 49.59 -9.43 -10.35
N VAL A 23 49.30 -8.48 -11.25
CA VAL A 23 50.29 -7.67 -11.97
C VAL A 23 50.87 -6.59 -11.04
N GLN A 24 52.16 -6.34 -11.19
CA GLN A 24 52.91 -5.32 -10.44
C GLN A 24 52.46 -3.91 -10.83
N ILE A 25 52.16 -3.08 -9.82
CA ILE A 25 51.76 -1.69 -9.97
C ILE A 25 53.04 -0.85 -10.09
N GLN A 26 53.19 -0.12 -11.19
CA GLN A 26 54.38 0.70 -11.43
C GLN A 26 54.37 1.99 -10.60
N LYS A 27 55.55 2.55 -10.35
CA LYS A 27 55.72 3.85 -9.70
C LYS A 27 55.05 4.91 -10.55
N GLN A 28 54.35 5.84 -9.89
CA GLN A 28 53.47 6.86 -10.49
C GLN A 28 52.21 6.30 -11.17
N GLU A 29 51.99 4.98 -11.17
CA GLU A 29 50.72 4.41 -11.60
C GLU A 29 49.66 4.61 -10.51
N MET A 30 48.45 4.99 -10.91
CA MET A 30 47.34 5.21 -9.99
C MET A 30 46.84 3.89 -9.40
N ARG A 31 46.71 3.86 -8.07
CA ARG A 31 46.23 2.70 -7.32
C ARG A 31 45.13 3.06 -6.33
N VAL A 32 44.30 2.07 -6.01
CA VAL A 32 43.34 2.12 -4.91
C VAL A 32 43.94 1.37 -3.72
N ARG A 33 44.01 2.04 -2.57
CA ARG A 33 44.48 1.51 -1.28
C ARG A 33 43.30 1.35 -0.32
N ILE A 34 43.18 0.16 0.25
CA ILE A 34 42.12 -0.18 1.21
C ILE A 34 42.74 -0.81 2.45
N VAL A 35 42.28 -0.38 3.61
CA VAL A 35 42.60 -1.02 4.88
C VAL A 35 41.46 -1.98 5.21
N ARG A 36 41.74 -3.29 5.17
CA ARG A 36 40.80 -4.31 5.64
C ARG A 36 41.34 -4.93 6.92
N TYR A 37 40.66 -4.68 8.03
CA TYR A 37 41.12 -5.06 9.37
C TYR A 37 42.53 -4.49 9.64
N THR A 38 43.57 -5.32 9.52
CA THR A 38 44.98 -4.98 9.73
C THR A 38 45.83 -5.12 8.47
N LYS A 39 45.25 -5.51 7.33
CA LYS A 39 45.96 -5.72 6.06
C LYS A 39 45.68 -4.58 5.07
N LEU A 40 46.74 -4.14 4.41
CA LEU A 40 46.69 -3.19 3.31
C LEU A 40 46.55 -3.95 1.99
N GLU A 41 45.48 -3.67 1.26
CA GLU A 41 45.23 -4.21 -0.07
C GLU A 41 45.40 -3.09 -1.12
N TYR A 42 45.95 -3.45 -2.27
CA TYR A 42 46.26 -2.53 -3.35
C TYR A 42 45.66 -3.03 -4.66
N PHE A 43 45.01 -2.15 -5.41
CA PHE A 43 44.34 -2.49 -6.66
C PHE A 43 44.70 -1.49 -7.75
N HIS A 44 44.81 -1.93 -9.00
CA HIS A 44 44.65 -1.02 -10.12
C HIS A 44 43.24 -0.43 -10.08
N LEU A 45 43.08 0.83 -10.50
CA LEU A 45 41.78 1.50 -10.54
C LEU A 45 40.72 0.68 -11.29
N ASN A 46 41.09 0.11 -12.44
CA ASN A 46 40.19 -0.70 -13.26
C ASN A 46 39.89 -2.08 -12.68
N CYS A 47 40.74 -2.61 -11.81
CA CYS A 47 40.47 -3.88 -11.13
C CYS A 47 39.56 -3.68 -9.91
N TYR A 48 39.54 -2.48 -9.33
CA TYR A 48 38.81 -2.23 -8.11
C TYR A 48 37.29 -2.14 -8.34
N THR A 49 36.53 -2.87 -7.53
CA THR A 49 35.07 -2.74 -7.45
C THR A 49 34.69 -2.29 -6.04
N PRO A 50 34.04 -1.12 -5.87
CA PRO A 50 33.51 -0.67 -4.59
C PRO A 50 32.61 -1.71 -3.91
N SER A 51 32.71 -1.85 -2.59
CA SER A 51 31.96 -2.86 -1.84
C SER A 51 30.46 -2.58 -1.78
N LEU A 52 30.05 -1.30 -1.83
CA LEU A 52 28.65 -0.90 -1.86
C LEU A 52 28.25 -0.43 -3.26
N PRO A 53 27.18 -0.98 -3.86
CA PRO A 53 26.66 -0.59 -5.17
C PRO A 53 25.86 0.72 -5.06
N GLN A 54 26.58 1.83 -4.90
CA GLN A 54 25.99 3.16 -4.73
C GLN A 54 26.83 4.23 -5.43
N TYR A 55 26.23 5.41 -5.62
CA TYR A 55 26.91 6.59 -6.14
C TYR A 55 28.01 7.05 -5.19
N ILE A 56 29.16 7.44 -5.74
CA ILE A 56 30.35 7.87 -5.00
C ILE A 56 30.59 9.35 -5.30
N ARG A 57 30.54 10.20 -4.26
CA ARG A 57 30.89 11.62 -4.39
C ARG A 57 32.41 11.76 -4.31
N GLU A 58 32.98 12.60 -5.16
CA GLU A 58 34.43 12.84 -5.17
C GLU A 58 34.95 13.32 -3.80
N LYS A 59 34.18 14.14 -3.08
CA LYS A 59 34.49 14.59 -1.71
C LYS A 59 34.53 13.50 -0.64
N ASP A 60 33.89 12.35 -0.91
CA ASP A 60 33.88 11.21 0.01
C ASP A 60 35.08 10.28 -0.24
N LEU A 61 35.89 10.56 -1.27
CA LEU A 61 37.14 9.86 -1.55
C LEU A 61 38.30 10.53 -0.84
N CYS A 62 39.18 9.71 -0.26
CA CYS A 62 40.48 10.20 0.17
C CYS A 62 41.42 10.18 -1.04
N VAL A 63 41.57 11.32 -1.70
CA VAL A 63 42.50 11.48 -2.82
C VAL A 63 43.81 12.06 -2.29
N SER A 64 44.91 11.34 -2.45
CA SER A 64 46.24 11.74 -1.95
C SER A 64 47.25 11.69 -3.08
N LYS A 65 47.94 12.81 -3.34
CA LYS A 65 49.11 12.89 -4.25
C LYS A 65 48.88 12.22 -5.62
N LEU A 66 47.83 12.64 -6.34
CA LEU A 66 47.61 12.27 -7.75
C LEU A 66 48.14 13.37 -8.68
N GLY A 67 48.90 13.00 -9.71
CA GLY A 67 49.21 13.86 -10.85
C GLY A 67 47.96 14.26 -11.64
N GLU A 68 48.02 15.38 -12.37
CA GLU A 68 46.86 15.94 -13.10
C GLU A 68 46.25 14.96 -14.13
N GLU A 69 47.07 14.19 -14.83
CA GLU A 69 46.59 13.17 -15.78
C GLU A 69 45.85 12.01 -15.09
N ASN A 70 46.32 11.61 -13.90
CA ASN A 70 45.66 10.58 -13.11
C ASN A 70 44.36 11.10 -12.48
N LYS A 71 44.26 12.38 -12.12
CA LYS A 71 42.99 13.00 -11.70
C LYS A 71 41.93 12.94 -12.79
N LYS A 72 42.29 13.23 -14.05
CA LYS A 72 41.36 13.10 -15.20
C LYS A 72 40.87 11.67 -15.34
N THR A 73 41.79 10.71 -15.25
CA THR A 73 41.46 9.27 -15.34
C THR A 73 40.53 8.82 -14.21
N LEU A 74 40.78 9.27 -12.96
CA LEU A 74 39.89 9.01 -11.83
C LEU A 74 38.49 9.57 -12.05
N LYS A 75 38.38 10.80 -12.58
CA LYS A 75 37.09 11.43 -12.88
C LYS A 75 36.30 10.63 -13.90
N VAL A 76 36.93 10.19 -14.99
CA VAL A 76 36.30 9.34 -16.00
C VAL A 76 35.82 8.02 -15.40
N TRP A 77 36.63 7.39 -14.54
CA TRP A 77 36.23 6.17 -13.84
C TRP A 77 35.03 6.39 -12.93
N LEU A 78 35.01 7.50 -12.16
CA LEU A 78 33.88 7.87 -11.30
C LEU A 78 32.62 8.13 -12.11
N ASP A 79 32.72 8.86 -13.21
CA ASP A 79 31.57 9.14 -14.08
C ASP A 79 31.00 7.82 -14.65
N ASN A 80 31.86 6.89 -15.06
CA ASN A 80 31.42 5.59 -15.56
C ASN A 80 30.81 4.70 -14.48
N TRP A 81 31.34 4.71 -13.26
CA TRP A 81 30.73 4.03 -12.12
C TRP A 81 29.37 4.64 -11.78
N ASN A 82 29.33 5.97 -11.63
CA ASN A 82 28.17 6.73 -11.21
C ASN A 82 27.05 6.75 -12.24
N LYS A 83 27.30 6.51 -13.53
CA LYS A 83 26.25 6.30 -14.55
C LYS A 83 25.23 5.22 -14.14
N LYS A 84 25.64 4.24 -13.33
CA LYS A 84 24.78 3.13 -12.87
C LYS A 84 23.96 3.45 -11.63
N TYR A 85 24.21 4.58 -10.96
CA TYR A 85 23.66 4.87 -9.64
C TYR A 85 23.14 6.31 -9.54
N PHE A 86 22.07 6.51 -8.76
CA PHE A 86 21.51 7.86 -8.56
C PHE A 86 22.42 8.71 -7.65
N PRO A 87 22.66 10.00 -7.96
CA PRO A 87 23.43 10.90 -7.11
C PRO A 87 22.96 10.88 -5.66
N LEU A 88 23.87 10.59 -4.71
CA LEU A 88 23.61 10.78 -3.29
C LEU A 88 23.44 12.27 -3.04
N ASP A 89 22.24 12.68 -2.61
CA ASP A 89 21.81 14.06 -2.39
C ASP A 89 22.99 15.01 -2.15
N SER A 90 23.38 15.75 -3.19
CA SER A 90 24.14 16.97 -3.00
C SER A 90 23.21 17.94 -2.31
N GLN A 91 23.60 18.46 -1.14
CA GLN A 91 23.02 19.72 -0.73
C GLN A 91 23.29 20.71 -1.88
N PRO A 92 22.27 21.36 -2.43
CA PRO A 92 22.47 22.32 -3.51
C PRO A 92 23.37 23.44 -2.96
N SER A 93 24.52 23.63 -3.58
CA SER A 93 25.53 24.61 -3.20
C SER A 93 25.24 26.01 -3.75
N SER A 94 24.03 26.26 -4.26
CA SER A 94 23.66 27.56 -4.80
C SER A 94 22.19 27.87 -4.54
N ASP A 95 21.94 29.05 -3.97
CA ASP A 95 20.61 29.63 -3.75
C ASP A 95 19.81 29.80 -5.06
N ASN A 96 20.50 29.77 -6.22
CA ASN A 96 19.89 30.00 -7.53
C ASN A 96 19.23 28.76 -8.16
N ALA A 97 19.52 27.54 -7.68
CA ALA A 97 18.79 26.34 -8.13
C ALA A 97 17.45 26.15 -7.40
N ILE A 98 17.25 26.91 -6.31
CA ILE A 98 16.03 26.90 -5.50
C ILE A 98 14.90 27.70 -6.19
N SER A 99 15.23 28.72 -6.99
CA SER A 99 14.25 29.58 -7.65
C SER A 99 13.50 28.93 -8.82
N SER A 100 14.12 28.01 -9.57
CA SER A 100 13.51 27.44 -10.77
C SER A 100 12.50 26.31 -10.48
N ILE A 101 12.54 25.69 -9.30
CA ILE A 101 11.61 24.63 -8.89
C ILE A 101 10.53 25.14 -7.89
N LEU A 102 10.76 26.30 -7.25
CA LEU A 102 9.80 26.93 -6.33
C LEU A 102 8.66 27.71 -7.01
N HIS A 103 8.52 27.66 -8.35
CA HIS A 103 7.49 28.44 -9.03
C HIS A 103 6.04 27.95 -8.86
N ASN A 104 5.79 26.91 -8.06
CA ASN A 104 4.48 26.78 -7.41
C ASN A 104 4.52 27.55 -6.08
N LYS A 105 4.09 28.82 -6.13
CA LYS A 105 4.04 29.80 -5.03
C LYS A 105 3.25 29.37 -3.78
N SER A 106 2.80 28.11 -3.68
CA SER A 106 2.02 27.60 -2.56
C SER A 106 2.85 26.92 -1.46
N LEU A 107 4.13 26.57 -1.69
CA LEU A 107 4.88 25.69 -0.78
C LEU A 107 6.32 26.17 -0.54
N LEU A 108 6.46 27.10 0.41
CA LEU A 108 7.74 27.47 1.04
C LEU A 108 8.17 26.34 2.00
N THR A 109 8.76 25.27 1.48
CA THR A 109 9.35 24.20 2.32
C THR A 109 10.78 23.85 1.88
N ASN A 110 11.65 23.60 2.87
CA ASN A 110 13.05 23.19 2.69
C ASN A 110 13.21 21.69 2.34
N ALA A 111 12.15 21.01 1.89
CA ALA A 111 12.16 19.59 1.60
C ALA A 111 13.01 19.27 0.35
N THR A 112 13.84 18.22 0.44
CA THR A 112 14.68 17.76 -0.68
C THR A 112 13.84 17.27 -1.87
N ARG A 113 14.41 17.24 -3.08
CA ARG A 113 13.71 16.78 -4.31
C ARG A 113 13.06 15.40 -4.12
N ARG A 114 13.79 14.45 -3.53
CA ARG A 114 13.30 13.10 -3.25
C ARG A 114 12.15 13.12 -2.24
N ARG A 115 12.26 13.93 -1.18
CA ARG A 115 11.20 14.08 -0.19
C ARG A 115 9.93 14.70 -0.80
N ARG A 116 10.05 15.67 -1.71
CA ARG A 116 8.91 16.25 -2.44
C ARG A 116 8.15 15.19 -3.23
N ILE A 117 8.86 14.29 -3.92
CA ILE A 117 8.21 13.17 -4.64
C ILE A 117 7.43 12.28 -3.65
N LEU A 118 8.02 11.96 -2.50
CA LEU A 118 7.34 11.18 -1.46
C LEU A 118 6.10 11.90 -0.92
N ILE A 119 6.16 13.22 -0.69
CA ILE A 119 5.01 13.99 -0.23
C ILE A 119 3.87 13.93 -1.27
N GLU A 120 4.16 14.14 -2.55
CA GLU A 120 3.15 14.03 -3.62
C GLU A 120 2.53 12.64 -3.70
N VAL A 121 3.34 11.58 -3.54
CA VAL A 121 2.85 10.20 -3.44
C VAL A 121 1.98 10.01 -2.18
N PHE A 122 2.39 10.59 -1.05
CA PHE A 122 1.69 10.45 0.23
C PHE A 122 0.31 11.12 0.23
N ARG A 123 0.08 12.12 -0.63
CA ARG A 123 -1.24 12.76 -0.80
C ARG A 123 -2.34 11.80 -1.25
N PHE A 124 -2.00 10.69 -1.87
CA PHE A 124 -2.97 9.67 -2.31
C PHE A 124 -3.39 8.70 -1.19
N PHE A 125 -2.71 8.71 -0.05
CA PHE A 125 -2.99 7.82 1.05
C PHE A 125 -4.00 8.43 2.03
N ASP A 126 -4.74 7.55 2.72
CA ASP A 126 -5.55 7.97 3.85
C ASP A 126 -4.69 8.10 5.13
N ILE A 127 -5.30 8.62 6.19
CA ILE A 127 -4.60 8.79 7.47
C ILE A 127 -4.20 7.44 8.11
N TYR A 128 -4.92 6.36 7.83
CA TYR A 128 -4.63 5.05 8.40
C TYR A 128 -3.38 4.46 7.76
N ASP A 129 -3.23 4.58 6.45
CA ASP A 129 -2.03 4.18 5.70
C ASP A 129 -0.80 5.00 6.15
N LEU A 130 -0.98 6.31 6.31
CA LEU A 130 0.08 7.20 6.75
C LEU A 130 0.56 6.87 8.18
N SER A 131 -0.39 6.64 9.10
CA SER A 131 -0.10 6.45 10.53
C SER A 131 0.34 5.03 10.89
N LYS A 132 -0.14 4.00 10.19
CA LYS A 132 0.19 2.60 10.52
C LYS A 132 1.33 2.02 9.70
N SER A 133 1.51 2.47 8.46
CA SER A 133 2.37 1.79 7.50
C SER A 133 3.55 2.66 7.11
N LEU A 134 3.31 3.82 6.51
CA LEU A 134 4.37 4.62 5.87
C LEU A 134 5.41 5.14 6.86
N ALA A 135 4.99 5.61 8.04
CA ALA A 135 5.91 6.11 9.07
C ALA A 135 6.85 5.03 9.64
N LEU A 136 6.55 3.74 9.44
CA LEU A 136 7.32 2.61 9.96
C LEU A 136 8.25 1.98 8.92
N VAL A 137 8.17 2.39 7.64
CA VAL A 137 8.97 1.78 6.55
C VAL A 137 10.44 2.12 6.70
N ASN A 138 10.77 3.42 6.76
CA ASN A 138 12.13 3.91 6.96
C ASN A 138 12.13 5.37 7.45
N LYS A 139 13.30 5.86 7.84
CA LYS A 139 13.48 7.23 8.35
C LYS A 139 13.06 8.32 7.35
N GLU A 140 13.24 8.09 6.05
CA GLU A 140 12.90 9.08 5.03
C GLU A 140 11.38 9.22 4.86
N TYR A 141 10.66 8.09 4.84
CA TYR A 141 9.21 8.03 4.80
C TYR A 141 8.60 8.61 6.08
N TYR A 142 9.21 8.30 7.23
CA TYR A 142 8.88 8.98 8.47
C TYR A 142 9.00 10.50 8.27
N ASN A 143 10.17 11.04 7.93
CA ASN A 143 10.33 12.49 7.77
C ASN A 143 9.35 13.10 6.76
N ALA A 144 9.11 12.46 5.61
CA ALA A 144 8.15 12.91 4.60
C ALA A 144 6.71 12.96 5.15
N SER A 145 6.29 11.98 5.96
CA SER A 145 4.97 11.96 6.60
C SER A 145 4.80 13.05 7.67
N TRP A 146 5.90 13.66 8.13
CA TRP A 146 5.88 14.74 9.11
C TRP A 146 5.92 16.13 8.47
N GLU A 147 5.99 16.23 7.14
CA GLU A 147 6.09 17.51 6.45
C GLU A 147 4.79 18.33 6.59
N PRO A 148 4.85 19.60 7.03
CA PRO A 148 3.66 20.42 7.29
C PRO A 148 2.72 20.55 6.07
N GLU A 149 3.29 20.61 4.87
CA GLU A 149 2.52 20.73 3.62
C GLU A 149 1.61 19.52 3.35
N LEU A 150 2.03 18.33 3.75
CA LEU A 150 1.23 17.13 3.60
C LEU A 150 -0.02 17.20 4.50
N TRP A 151 0.16 17.64 5.74
CA TRP A 151 -0.94 17.80 6.69
C TRP A 151 -1.87 18.95 6.32
N ARG A 152 -1.33 20.04 5.77
CA ARG A 152 -2.13 21.13 5.19
C ARG A 152 -2.99 20.61 4.03
N PHE A 153 -2.41 19.81 3.15
CA PHE A 153 -3.15 19.17 2.06
C PHE A 153 -4.29 18.28 2.59
N PHE A 154 -4.03 17.44 3.60
CA PHE A 154 -5.07 16.60 4.18
C PHE A 154 -6.19 17.39 4.86
N LEU A 155 -5.88 18.52 5.51
CA LEU A 155 -6.91 19.41 6.08
C LEU A 155 -7.88 19.93 5.00
N VAL A 156 -7.36 20.33 3.85
CA VAL A 156 -8.18 20.80 2.73
C VAL A 156 -8.95 19.63 2.08
N ARG A 157 -8.26 18.53 1.78
CA ARG A 157 -8.86 17.35 1.12
C ARG A 157 -9.99 16.73 1.95
N ASP A 158 -9.76 16.53 3.24
CA ASP A 158 -10.65 15.72 4.07
C ASP A 158 -11.75 16.55 4.77
N PHE A 159 -11.49 17.83 5.01
CA PHE A 159 -12.36 18.71 5.80
C PHE A 159 -12.72 20.03 5.11
N ASN A 160 -12.15 20.33 3.95
CA ASN A 160 -12.30 21.61 3.26
C ASN A 160 -11.92 22.82 4.14
N ILE A 161 -10.93 22.66 5.03
CA ILE A 161 -10.46 23.71 5.94
C ILE A 161 -9.22 24.37 5.35
N VAL A 162 -9.30 25.68 5.11
CA VAL A 162 -8.15 26.52 4.78
C VAL A 162 -7.61 27.12 6.07
N VAL A 163 -6.34 26.87 6.35
CA VAL A 163 -5.64 27.25 7.59
C VAL A 163 -4.52 28.26 7.28
N SER A 164 -4.28 29.19 8.21
CA SER A 164 -3.18 30.14 8.15
C SER A 164 -1.81 29.45 8.28
N SER A 165 -0.74 30.10 7.79
CA SER A 165 0.62 29.54 7.74
C SER A 165 1.22 29.18 9.11
N ASP A 166 0.72 29.80 10.17
CA ASP A 166 1.43 29.83 11.46
C ASP A 166 0.94 28.75 12.45
N MET A 167 0.12 27.81 11.98
CA MET A 167 -0.43 26.73 12.80
C MET A 167 0.29 25.40 12.59
N ASN A 168 0.35 24.59 13.65
CA ASN A 168 0.76 23.19 13.53
C ASN A 168 -0.32 22.38 12.81
N PHE A 169 -0.21 22.25 11.48
CA PHE A 169 -1.20 21.59 10.62
C PHE A 169 -1.50 20.15 11.03
N ARG A 170 -0.49 19.42 11.49
CA ARG A 170 -0.69 18.05 11.96
C ARG A 170 -1.56 18.01 13.20
N HIS A 171 -1.23 18.82 14.20
CA HIS A 171 -2.02 18.88 15.43
C HIS A 171 -3.46 19.28 15.10
N LYS A 172 -3.64 20.27 14.23
CA LYS A 172 -4.96 20.71 13.79
C LYS A 172 -5.72 19.60 13.06
N TYR A 173 -5.06 18.87 12.17
CA TYR A 173 -5.67 17.73 11.47
C TYR A 173 -6.17 16.68 12.45
N LEU A 174 -5.33 16.27 13.42
CA LEU A 174 -5.70 15.27 14.42
C LEU A 174 -6.85 15.75 15.30
N GLU A 175 -6.83 17.03 15.72
CA GLU A 175 -7.92 17.64 16.48
C GLU A 175 -9.25 17.57 15.71
N VAL A 176 -9.25 18.02 14.46
CA VAL A 176 -10.44 18.01 13.60
C VAL A 176 -10.88 16.56 13.34
N TYR A 177 -9.96 15.67 13.03
CA TYR A 177 -10.24 14.27 12.77
C TYR A 177 -10.94 13.58 13.94
N VAL A 178 -10.53 13.85 15.18
CA VAL A 178 -11.17 13.25 16.36
C VAL A 178 -12.55 13.85 16.61
N LYS A 179 -12.74 15.16 16.40
CA LYS A 179 -13.99 15.88 16.72
C LYS A 179 -15.04 15.84 15.62
N CYS A 180 -14.63 15.71 14.35
CA CYS A 180 -15.55 15.76 13.22
C CYS A 180 -16.45 14.52 13.18
N CYS A 181 -17.67 14.71 12.66
CA CYS A 181 -18.51 13.60 12.28
C CYS A 181 -17.79 12.73 11.23
N PHE A 182 -17.72 11.42 11.50
CA PHE A 182 -17.11 10.44 10.61
C PHE A 182 -17.71 10.46 9.21
N GLU A 183 -19.00 10.76 9.12
CA GLU A 183 -19.76 10.79 7.87
C GLU A 183 -19.65 12.15 7.15
N CYS A 184 -20.26 13.20 7.69
CA CYS A 184 -20.36 14.47 6.99
C CYS A 184 -19.12 15.37 7.15
N LYS A 185 -18.10 14.93 7.90
CA LYS A 185 -16.83 15.63 8.14
C LYS A 185 -16.95 16.99 8.84
N LYS A 186 -18.16 17.41 9.24
CA LYS A 186 -18.40 18.63 10.01
C LYS A 186 -18.23 18.38 11.51
N ILE A 187 -17.74 19.38 12.24
CA ILE A 187 -17.69 19.35 13.70
C ILE A 187 -19.12 19.65 14.21
N PRO A 188 -19.77 18.72 14.93
CA PRO A 188 -21.09 18.96 15.49
C PRO A 188 -21.05 20.03 16.58
N GLN A 189 -22.18 20.71 16.80
CA GLN A 189 -22.34 21.64 17.92
C GLN A 189 -22.36 20.88 19.26
N GLU A 190 -22.12 21.60 20.35
CA GLU A 190 -22.14 21.01 21.70
C GLU A 190 -23.47 20.29 21.95
N ASN A 191 -23.39 19.06 22.45
CA ASN A 191 -24.51 18.15 22.72
C ASN A 191 -25.22 17.53 21.49
N ASP A 192 -24.85 17.87 20.24
CA ASP A 192 -25.44 17.27 19.02
C ASP A 192 -24.56 16.15 18.42
N TYR A 193 -24.04 15.27 19.27
CA TYR A 193 -23.17 14.20 18.80
C TYR A 193 -23.22 12.92 19.62
N TYR A 194 -22.84 11.84 18.95
CA TYR A 194 -22.75 10.49 19.48
C TYR A 194 -21.35 9.94 19.21
N ILE A 195 -20.65 9.48 20.25
CA ILE A 195 -19.41 8.75 20.07
C ILE A 195 -19.74 7.28 19.83
N SER A 196 -19.46 6.81 18.61
CA SER A 196 -19.67 5.43 18.26
C SER A 196 -18.77 4.50 19.07
N PRO A 197 -19.30 3.46 19.75
CA PRO A 197 -18.51 2.51 20.51
C PRO A 197 -17.69 1.57 19.62
N LEU A 198 -18.13 1.30 18.39
CA LEU A 198 -17.46 0.36 17.48
C LEU A 198 -16.35 1.03 16.67
N ILE A 199 -16.63 2.18 16.04
CA ILE A 199 -15.63 2.89 15.24
C ILE A 199 -14.81 3.89 16.07
N LYS A 200 -15.20 4.14 17.34
CA LYS A 200 -14.55 5.11 18.24
C LYS A 200 -14.39 6.50 17.63
N ARG A 201 -15.41 6.91 16.87
CA ARG A 201 -15.48 8.20 16.17
C ARG A 201 -16.82 8.88 16.41
N VAL A 202 -16.82 10.19 16.26
CA VAL A 202 -17.98 11.04 16.43
C VAL A 202 -18.93 10.88 15.24
N LEU A 203 -20.23 10.83 15.49
CA LEU A 203 -21.30 10.98 14.51
C LEU A 203 -22.21 12.11 15.00
N CYS A 204 -22.62 13.05 14.14
CA CYS A 204 -23.72 13.95 14.50
C CYS A 204 -25.03 13.16 14.57
N LEU A 205 -26.04 13.65 15.29
CA LEU A 205 -27.31 12.92 15.45
C LEU A 205 -27.97 12.63 14.10
N ASN A 206 -27.94 13.59 13.16
CA ASN A 206 -28.47 13.37 11.80
C ASN A 206 -27.78 12.22 11.06
N CYS A 207 -26.44 12.14 11.13
CA CYS A 207 -25.71 11.07 10.44
C CYS A 207 -25.86 9.73 11.15
N LYS A 208 -26.02 9.72 12.48
CA LYS A 208 -26.25 8.50 13.27
C LYS A 208 -27.50 7.74 12.81
N GLU A 209 -28.55 8.46 12.42
CA GLU A 209 -29.82 7.86 11.98
C GLU A 209 -29.76 7.25 10.57
N LEU A 210 -28.66 7.45 9.82
CA LEU A 210 -28.50 6.85 8.49
C LEU A 210 -28.50 5.31 8.60
N PRO A 211 -29.16 4.60 7.65
CA PRO A 211 -29.29 3.14 7.69
C PRO A 211 -27.97 2.40 7.88
N LYS A 212 -26.87 2.88 7.28
CA LYS A 212 -25.56 2.26 7.41
C LYS A 212 -25.08 2.15 8.86
N PHE A 213 -25.37 3.13 9.70
CA PHE A 213 -24.96 3.15 11.11
C PHE A 213 -25.98 2.47 12.05
N LYS A 214 -27.02 1.82 11.52
CA LYS A 214 -27.85 0.94 12.34
C LYS A 214 -27.03 -0.24 12.84
N LEU A 215 -27.24 -0.58 14.11
CA LEU A 215 -26.60 -1.72 14.76
C LEU A 215 -27.43 -2.98 14.50
N ILE A 216 -26.75 -4.05 14.12
CA ILE A 216 -27.34 -5.38 13.92
C ILE A 216 -26.77 -6.32 14.98
N PHE A 217 -27.64 -7.07 15.65
CA PHE A 217 -27.24 -8.06 16.63
C PHE A 217 -26.64 -9.29 15.95
N LYS A 218 -25.63 -9.91 16.58
CA LYS A 218 -25.01 -11.15 16.07
C LYS A 218 -26.03 -12.26 15.83
N SER A 219 -27.05 -12.38 16.70
CA SER A 219 -28.16 -13.33 16.58
C SER A 219 -29.00 -13.11 15.32
N ASP A 220 -29.20 -11.85 14.93
CA ASP A 220 -30.00 -11.47 13.78
C ASP A 220 -29.33 -11.83 12.46
N ILE A 221 -28.00 -11.88 12.43
CA ILE A 221 -27.25 -12.20 11.22
C ILE A 221 -27.67 -13.55 10.66
N LYS A 222 -27.69 -14.59 11.50
CA LYS A 222 -28.10 -15.94 11.09
C LYS A 222 -29.59 -15.99 10.73
N ARG A 223 -30.44 -15.30 11.50
CA ARG A 223 -31.89 -15.30 11.29
C ARG A 223 -32.28 -14.69 9.95
N ILE A 224 -31.71 -13.52 9.66
CA ILE A 224 -32.07 -12.65 8.53
C ILE A 224 -31.29 -13.01 7.27
N PHE A 225 -29.96 -13.12 7.38
CA PHE A 225 -29.09 -13.34 6.22
C PHE A 225 -28.76 -14.81 5.97
N LYS A 226 -29.22 -15.72 6.84
CA LYS A 226 -28.95 -17.17 6.78
C LYS A 226 -27.46 -17.53 6.78
N VAL A 227 -26.57 -16.60 7.13
CA VAL A 227 -25.13 -16.83 7.28
C VAL A 227 -24.75 -16.92 8.75
N ASN A 228 -23.93 -17.90 9.11
CA ASN A 228 -23.35 -17.92 10.46
C ASN A 228 -22.34 -16.77 10.59
N ALA A 229 -22.54 -15.89 11.56
CA ALA A 229 -21.68 -14.75 11.83
C ALA A 229 -20.19 -15.12 12.01
N ASN A 230 -19.90 -16.34 12.50
CA ASN A 230 -18.52 -16.81 12.68
C ASN A 230 -17.79 -17.02 11.34
N LEU A 231 -18.51 -17.12 10.22
CA LEU A 231 -17.93 -17.25 8.87
C LEU A 231 -17.56 -15.90 8.24
N LEU A 232 -17.99 -14.78 8.84
CA LEU A 232 -17.88 -13.45 8.25
C LEU A 232 -16.67 -12.63 8.72
N ASP A 233 -15.77 -13.22 9.52
CA ASP A 233 -14.60 -12.53 10.14
C ASP A 233 -14.94 -11.14 10.70
N LEU A 234 -16.11 -11.04 11.35
CA LEU A 234 -16.63 -9.79 11.89
C LEU A 234 -16.15 -9.57 13.32
N LYS A 235 -15.65 -8.37 13.59
CA LYS A 235 -15.40 -7.89 14.95
C LYS A 235 -16.69 -7.29 15.51
N PHE A 236 -17.22 -7.94 16.53
CA PHE A 236 -18.39 -7.47 17.26
C PHE A 236 -17.96 -6.60 18.43
N GLY A 237 -18.70 -5.52 18.70
CA GLY A 237 -18.62 -4.83 19.99
C GLY A 237 -19.81 -5.13 20.86
N LYS A 238 -19.82 -4.51 22.04
CA LYS A 238 -20.87 -4.68 23.05
C LYS A 238 -21.94 -3.60 22.89
N GLY A 239 -23.18 -4.02 22.73
CA GLY A 239 -24.38 -3.18 22.75
C GLY A 239 -25.02 -3.14 24.14
N LEU A 240 -26.26 -2.65 24.19
CA LEU A 240 -27.07 -2.61 25.40
C LEU A 240 -27.26 -4.02 25.97
N GLY A 241 -27.19 -4.15 27.30
CA GLY A 241 -27.32 -5.43 28.00
C GLY A 241 -26.20 -6.44 27.70
N GLY A 242 -25.04 -6.00 27.18
CA GLY A 242 -23.90 -6.90 26.89
C GLY A 242 -24.04 -7.70 25.59
N SER A 243 -25.07 -7.44 24.80
CA SER A 243 -25.30 -8.09 23.50
C SER A 243 -24.17 -7.80 22.49
N SER A 244 -23.88 -8.73 21.59
CA SER A 244 -22.87 -8.53 20.54
C SER A 244 -23.48 -7.88 19.29
N VAL A 245 -22.94 -6.73 18.87
CA VAL A 245 -23.48 -5.92 17.76
C VAL A 245 -22.40 -5.52 16.75
N VAL A 246 -22.83 -5.23 15.52
CA VAL A 246 -22.00 -4.72 14.43
C VAL A 246 -22.79 -3.67 13.62
N TYR A 247 -22.10 -2.72 12.98
CA TYR A 247 -22.78 -1.79 12.07
C TYR A 247 -23.24 -2.49 10.78
N GLN A 248 -24.43 -2.09 10.30
CA GLN A 248 -25.03 -2.64 9.09
C GLN A 248 -24.09 -2.56 7.90
N TRP A 249 -23.41 -1.43 7.66
CA TRP A 249 -22.49 -1.32 6.52
C TRP A 249 -21.27 -2.25 6.60
N ILE A 250 -20.75 -2.51 7.81
CA ILE A 250 -19.64 -3.43 8.03
C ILE A 250 -20.11 -4.85 7.71
N LEU A 251 -21.30 -5.22 8.19
CA LEU A 251 -21.93 -6.50 7.89
C LEU A 251 -22.17 -6.67 6.39
N ILE A 252 -22.71 -5.66 5.70
CA ILE A 252 -23.00 -5.74 4.26
C ILE A 252 -21.71 -5.93 3.47
N LYS A 253 -20.66 -5.17 3.80
CA LYS A 253 -19.34 -5.32 3.17
C LYS A 253 -18.78 -6.73 3.39
N ALA A 254 -18.88 -7.27 4.61
CA ALA A 254 -18.44 -8.62 4.91
C ALA A 254 -19.24 -9.70 4.17
N LEU A 255 -20.57 -9.56 4.11
CA LEU A 255 -21.46 -10.46 3.36
C LEU A 255 -21.12 -10.49 1.87
N ARG A 256 -20.90 -9.30 1.26
CA ARG A 256 -20.47 -9.20 -0.14
C ARG A 256 -19.17 -9.94 -0.37
N ASN A 257 -18.15 -9.65 0.43
CA ASN A 257 -16.84 -10.30 0.32
C ASN A 257 -16.94 -11.83 0.50
N PHE A 258 -17.75 -12.28 1.45
CA PHE A 258 -18.00 -13.71 1.70
C PHE A 258 -18.65 -14.40 0.50
N ARG A 259 -19.72 -13.81 -0.05
CA ARG A 259 -20.44 -14.36 -1.21
C ARG A 259 -19.57 -14.36 -2.46
N GLU A 260 -18.82 -13.29 -2.69
CA GLU A 260 -17.89 -13.21 -3.80
C GLU A 260 -16.81 -14.29 -3.69
N LYS A 261 -16.24 -14.49 -2.51
CA LYS A 261 -15.27 -15.58 -2.27
C LYS A 261 -15.87 -16.95 -2.57
N ASN A 262 -17.10 -17.23 -2.13
CA ASN A 262 -17.75 -18.50 -2.40
C ASN A 262 -18.08 -18.67 -3.90
N LYS A 263 -18.51 -17.60 -4.58
CA LYS A 263 -18.76 -17.58 -6.02
C LYS A 263 -17.49 -17.93 -6.79
N GLN A 264 -16.37 -17.27 -6.48
CA GLN A 264 -15.08 -17.57 -7.10
C GLN A 264 -14.61 -19.00 -6.83
N PHE A 265 -14.84 -19.52 -5.62
CA PHE A 265 -14.59 -20.93 -5.30
C PHE A 265 -15.41 -21.87 -6.18
N VAL A 266 -16.73 -21.65 -6.29
CA VAL A 266 -17.60 -22.48 -7.14
C VAL A 266 -17.16 -22.41 -8.60
N LEU A 267 -16.90 -21.21 -9.13
CA LEU A 267 -16.42 -21.04 -10.51
C LEU A 267 -15.12 -21.80 -10.74
N SER A 268 -14.13 -21.65 -9.86
CA SER A 268 -12.86 -22.38 -9.96
C SER A 268 -13.05 -23.90 -10.03
N LYS A 269 -14.03 -24.44 -9.29
CA LYS A 269 -14.37 -25.87 -9.32
C LYS A 269 -15.10 -26.27 -10.59
N LEU A 270 -16.02 -25.45 -11.09
CA LEU A 270 -16.71 -25.74 -12.34
C LEU A 270 -15.75 -25.73 -13.53
N TYR A 271 -14.77 -24.82 -13.56
CA TYR A 271 -13.75 -24.74 -14.60
C TYR A 271 -12.75 -25.90 -14.62
N GLU A 272 -12.75 -26.80 -13.62
CA GLU A 272 -11.94 -28.02 -13.67
C GLU A 272 -12.41 -28.97 -14.79
N GLU A 273 -13.71 -28.95 -15.14
CA GLU A 273 -14.36 -29.94 -16.01
C GLU A 273 -15.33 -29.32 -17.04
N LEU A 274 -15.69 -28.04 -16.90
CA LEU A 274 -16.64 -27.32 -17.75
C LEU A 274 -16.00 -26.04 -18.31
N ASP A 275 -16.51 -25.56 -19.44
CA ASP A 275 -16.05 -24.34 -20.11
C ASP A 275 -16.98 -23.14 -19.88
N ASP A 276 -16.57 -21.97 -20.37
CA ASP A 276 -17.35 -20.73 -20.33
C ASP A 276 -18.68 -20.81 -21.08
N ASN A 277 -18.82 -21.75 -22.03
CA ASN A 277 -20.05 -21.91 -22.82
C ASN A 277 -21.13 -22.69 -22.05
N CYS A 278 -20.73 -23.46 -21.03
CA CYS A 278 -21.64 -24.22 -20.20
C CYS A 278 -22.62 -23.29 -19.45
N LYS A 279 -23.93 -23.57 -19.57
CA LYS A 279 -24.99 -22.76 -18.96
C LYS A 279 -24.79 -22.55 -17.45
N ILE A 280 -24.40 -23.59 -16.72
CA ILE A 280 -24.21 -23.50 -15.25
C ILE A 280 -23.05 -22.57 -14.87
N VAL A 281 -22.00 -22.49 -15.70
CA VAL A 281 -20.87 -21.58 -15.47
C VAL A 281 -21.30 -20.14 -15.69
N ARG A 282 -22.03 -19.87 -16.78
CA ARG A 282 -22.59 -18.53 -17.08
C ARG A 282 -23.57 -18.08 -15.99
N ASP A 283 -24.51 -18.95 -15.62
CA ASP A 283 -25.52 -18.65 -14.61
C ASP A 283 -24.88 -18.35 -13.25
N VAL A 284 -23.81 -19.07 -12.86
CA VAL A 284 -23.05 -18.78 -11.63
C VAL A 284 -22.28 -17.46 -11.75
N LYS A 285 -21.67 -17.18 -12.90
CA LYS A 285 -20.93 -15.93 -13.16
C LYS A 285 -21.82 -14.70 -13.07
N ASP A 286 -23.09 -14.82 -13.45
CA ASP A 286 -24.06 -13.73 -13.43
C ASP A 286 -24.75 -13.53 -12.06
N ILE A 287 -24.46 -14.38 -11.06
CA ILE A 287 -24.97 -14.18 -9.70
C ILE A 287 -24.54 -12.83 -9.17
N ASN A 288 -25.53 -11.99 -8.84
CA ASN A 288 -25.29 -10.77 -8.12
C ASN A 288 -24.94 -11.07 -6.65
N THR A 289 -23.74 -10.70 -6.24
CA THR A 289 -23.26 -10.83 -4.85
C THR A 289 -23.56 -9.59 -4.00
N ASP A 290 -24.03 -8.50 -4.63
CA ASP A 290 -24.52 -7.30 -3.98
C ASP A 290 -25.89 -7.51 -3.33
N TYR A 291 -26.19 -6.65 -2.37
CA TYR A 291 -27.20 -6.81 -1.33
C TYR A 291 -28.65 -6.95 -1.83
N GLU A 292 -29.42 -7.85 -1.21
CA GLU A 292 -30.91 -7.82 -1.18
C GLU A 292 -31.36 -7.16 0.13
N PRO A 293 -32.27 -6.16 0.10
CA PRO A 293 -32.70 -5.46 1.30
C PRO A 293 -33.46 -6.32 2.30
N LEU A 294 -33.20 -6.04 3.59
CA LEU A 294 -34.04 -6.38 4.74
C LEU A 294 -35.51 -6.03 4.43
N GLY A 295 -36.29 -7.03 4.02
CA GLY A 295 -37.70 -6.89 3.63
C GLY A 295 -38.08 -7.73 2.40
N VAL A 296 -37.12 -7.99 1.50
CA VAL A 296 -37.36 -8.78 0.27
C VAL A 296 -37.05 -10.27 0.50
N ALA A 297 -36.15 -10.59 1.42
CA ALA A 297 -35.80 -11.97 1.78
C ALA A 297 -36.94 -12.80 2.43
N MET A 298 -38.11 -12.22 2.70
CA MET A 298 -39.30 -12.99 3.07
C MET A 298 -40.14 -13.43 1.86
N ASN A 299 -39.97 -12.82 0.68
CA ASN A 299 -40.82 -13.10 -0.50
C ASN A 299 -40.07 -13.20 -1.85
N SER A 300 -38.73 -13.17 -1.91
CA SER A 300 -38.00 -13.27 -3.18
C SER A 300 -37.61 -14.70 -3.55
N ASP A 301 -38.59 -15.45 -4.06
CA ASP A 301 -38.40 -16.41 -5.16
C ASP A 301 -38.14 -15.67 -6.50
N ILE A 302 -37.55 -14.48 -6.45
CA ILE A 302 -37.61 -13.47 -7.51
C ILE A 302 -36.17 -13.14 -7.93
N TYR A 303 -35.81 -13.75 -9.07
CA TYR A 303 -34.72 -13.45 -10.02
C TYR A 303 -33.33 -14.07 -9.78
N VAL A 304 -33.20 -15.36 -10.09
CA VAL A 304 -32.50 -15.88 -11.30
C VAL A 304 -33.14 -17.23 -11.65
N GLY A 305 -33.98 -17.27 -12.69
CA GLY A 305 -34.31 -18.50 -13.43
C GLY A 305 -34.63 -19.76 -12.63
N THR A 306 -35.36 -19.68 -11.52
CA THR A 306 -35.90 -20.87 -10.84
C THR A 306 -37.11 -21.40 -11.58
N ASP A 307 -36.90 -21.89 -12.80
CA ASP A 307 -37.58 -23.14 -13.12
C ASP A 307 -37.10 -24.13 -12.07
N ASN A 308 -38.01 -24.42 -11.14
CA ASN A 308 -37.87 -25.13 -9.88
C ASN A 308 -37.35 -26.59 -10.01
N HIS A 309 -36.80 -26.96 -11.16
CA HIS A 309 -36.56 -28.34 -11.55
C HIS A 309 -35.12 -28.81 -11.38
N ASN A 310 -34.12 -27.93 -11.22
CA ASN A 310 -32.73 -28.36 -11.06
C ASN A 310 -32.18 -28.14 -9.64
N LYS A 311 -32.24 -29.20 -8.82
CA LYS A 311 -31.72 -29.26 -7.45
C LYS A 311 -30.24 -28.87 -7.34
N ASP A 312 -29.46 -29.04 -8.40
CA ASP A 312 -28.03 -28.76 -8.38
C ASP A 312 -27.73 -27.25 -8.42
N TYR A 313 -28.49 -26.49 -9.20
CA TYR A 313 -28.41 -25.03 -9.25
C TYR A 313 -28.73 -24.41 -7.89
N ARG A 314 -29.84 -24.83 -7.28
CA ARG A 314 -30.24 -24.37 -5.94
C ARG A 314 -29.13 -24.59 -4.90
N LYS A 315 -28.47 -25.74 -4.92
CA LYS A 315 -27.36 -26.02 -4.01
C LYS A 315 -26.16 -25.10 -4.22
N LEU A 316 -25.81 -24.78 -5.47
CA LEU A 316 -24.74 -23.83 -5.79
C LEU A 316 -25.10 -22.43 -5.30
N PHE A 317 -26.31 -21.94 -5.59
CA PHE A 317 -26.78 -20.63 -5.13
C PHE A 317 -26.81 -20.55 -3.60
N ASP A 318 -27.35 -21.57 -2.92
CA ASP A 318 -27.41 -21.63 -1.45
C ASP A 318 -26.01 -21.64 -0.82
N PHE A 319 -25.06 -22.36 -1.43
CA PHE A 319 -23.67 -22.34 -0.98
C PHE A 319 -23.03 -20.96 -1.19
N ILE A 320 -23.23 -20.31 -2.34
CA ILE A 320 -22.69 -18.98 -2.60
C ILE A 320 -23.26 -17.99 -1.58
N ARG A 321 -24.57 -18.03 -1.32
CA ARG A 321 -25.25 -17.13 -0.38
C ARG A 321 -24.88 -17.37 1.08
N ASN A 322 -24.82 -18.64 1.51
CA ASN A 322 -24.80 -19.01 2.94
C ASN A 322 -23.57 -19.83 3.38
N GLY A 323 -22.86 -20.46 2.44
CA GLY A 323 -21.63 -21.24 2.66
C GLY A 323 -21.81 -22.58 3.36
N THR A 324 -23.03 -23.01 3.67
CA THR A 324 -23.29 -24.21 4.49
C THR A 324 -23.72 -25.43 3.67
N THR A 325 -24.16 -25.25 2.43
CA THR A 325 -24.70 -26.33 1.60
C THR A 325 -23.57 -27.16 1.00
N LYS A 326 -23.57 -28.48 1.26
CA LYS A 326 -22.61 -29.38 0.60
C LYS A 326 -22.93 -29.50 -0.90
N ILE A 327 -21.95 -29.18 -1.73
CA ILE A 327 -22.02 -29.33 -3.19
C ILE A 327 -21.35 -30.64 -3.59
N ASP A 328 -22.03 -31.43 -4.41
CA ASP A 328 -21.46 -32.61 -5.06
C ASP A 328 -21.10 -32.25 -6.52
N PHE A 329 -19.86 -31.81 -6.71
CA PHE A 329 -19.37 -31.42 -8.04
C PHE A 329 -19.30 -32.62 -9.00
N GLY A 330 -19.03 -33.83 -8.50
CA GLY A 330 -18.99 -35.04 -9.33
C GLY A 330 -20.35 -35.33 -9.98
N LYS A 331 -21.44 -35.12 -9.23
CA LYS A 331 -22.80 -35.20 -9.78
C LYS A 331 -23.08 -34.08 -10.79
N ILE A 332 -22.66 -32.86 -10.50
CA ILE A 332 -22.83 -31.71 -11.40
C ILE A 332 -22.12 -31.96 -12.74
N PHE A 333 -20.88 -32.44 -12.70
CA PHE A 333 -20.13 -32.77 -13.90
C PHE A 333 -20.84 -33.85 -14.71
N LYS A 334 -21.33 -34.93 -14.09
CA LYS A 334 -22.09 -35.98 -14.81
C LYS A 334 -23.34 -35.43 -15.52
N ASN A 335 -24.00 -34.42 -14.95
CA ASN A 335 -25.24 -33.87 -15.49
C ASN A 335 -25.03 -32.86 -16.65
N HIS A 336 -23.83 -32.30 -16.76
CA HIS A 336 -23.50 -31.18 -17.63
C HIS A 336 -22.33 -31.44 -18.61
N LYS A 337 -21.48 -32.44 -18.35
CA LYS A 337 -20.40 -32.88 -19.24
C LYS A 337 -21.01 -33.58 -20.45
N GLY A 338 -20.63 -33.15 -21.66
CA GLY A 338 -21.12 -33.72 -22.92
C GLY A 338 -22.44 -33.17 -23.45
N LYS A 339 -23.11 -32.24 -22.75
CA LYS A 339 -24.25 -31.48 -23.30
C LYS A 339 -23.78 -30.25 -24.08
N HIS A 340 -22.93 -30.44 -25.08
CA HIS A 340 -22.80 -29.48 -26.18
C HIS A 340 -23.99 -29.69 -27.12
N THR A 341 -25.16 -29.21 -26.72
CA THR A 341 -26.24 -29.02 -27.69
C THR A 341 -26.27 -27.55 -28.05
N PHE A 342 -25.61 -27.25 -29.18
CA PHE A 342 -25.98 -26.12 -30.02
C PHE A 342 -27.47 -26.26 -30.31
N ASN A 343 -28.27 -25.32 -29.83
CA ASN A 343 -29.54 -24.99 -30.46
C ASN A 343 -29.40 -23.54 -30.92
N ASN A 344 -29.38 -23.39 -32.25
CA ASN A 344 -29.54 -22.11 -32.96
C ASN A 344 -30.84 -21.43 -32.56
#